data_AF-A0A528DSK5-F1
#
_entry.id   AF-A0A528DSK5-F1
#
_cell.length_a   1.000
_cell.length_b   1.000
_cell.length_c   1.000
_cell.angle_alpha   90.00
_cell.angle_beta   90.00
_cell.angle_gamma   90.00
#
_symmetry.space_group_name_H-M   'P 1'
#
loop_
_entity.id
_entity.type
_entity.pdbx_description
1 polymer ?
#
loop_
_entity_poly.entity_id
_entity_poly.type
_entity_poly.pdbx_seq_one_letter_code
_entity_poly.pdbx_strand_id
1 'polypeptide(L)'
;MELNTIESHDIGTAPEHSAGTPPAPKKVFVKTYGCQMNVYDSQRMTDALAADGYVATDVVDDADLVLLNTCHIREKAAEKVYSELGRIRDMKAERAEAGRELLIGVAGCVAQAEGAEIIRRAPAVDLVIGPQTYHRLPDVLARVRGGQKIVETDYAIEDKFEHLPQPKRAEVARRGVTAFLTVQEGCDKFCTFCVVPYTRGSEVSRPVAQIVAEAERLAEAGVREVTLLGQNVNAWHGEGGGGKEWGLGRLLFRLAEIPGLARLRYTTSHPRDMDDELIAAHRDLPALMPYLHLPVQSGSDRILKAMNRRHTARDYLNLIERIRAARGDIAMSGDFIVGFPGETDEDFEATLGLVREVNYASAFTFKYSPRPGTPGAEMDGHVSEAVKDERLQRLQALINEQQKDFIAGMVGRTVSTLIEKPGRRPHQKVGRSPWLQPVIVDDKAGGIGDIIDVRITKTGQNSLFAELA
;
A
#
# COMPACT_ATOMS: atom_id res chain seq x y z
N MET A 1 23.15 8.98 -92.69
CA MET A 1 22.13 8.74 -91.64
C MET A 1 22.83 8.88 -90.29
N GLU A 2 22.75 10.08 -89.73
CA GLU A 2 22.28 10.31 -88.34
C GLU A 2 22.36 9.12 -87.36
N LEU A 3 23.18 9.21 -86.31
CA LEU A 3 22.76 9.62 -84.96
C LEU A 3 23.85 9.40 -83.89
N ASN A 4 24.28 10.52 -83.30
CA ASN A 4 24.62 10.81 -81.91
C ASN A 4 25.19 9.74 -80.95
N THR A 5 26.37 10.10 -80.43
CA THR A 5 26.90 9.86 -79.09
C THR A 5 25.88 10.18 -77.99
N ILE A 6 25.68 9.28 -77.03
CA ILE A 6 25.17 9.61 -75.68
C ILE A 6 25.96 8.79 -74.65
N GLU A 7 26.63 9.51 -73.76
CA GLU A 7 27.29 9.03 -72.55
C GLU A 7 26.27 8.45 -71.57
N SER A 8 26.54 7.25 -71.03
CA SER A 8 25.73 6.66 -69.97
C SER A 8 25.94 7.44 -68.67
N HIS A 9 24.91 8.19 -68.27
CA HIS A 9 24.84 8.86 -66.98
C HIS A 9 24.78 7.89 -65.80
N ASP A 10 25.51 8.31 -64.77
CA ASP A 10 25.55 7.86 -63.39
C ASP A 10 24.13 7.81 -62.79
N ILE A 11 23.67 6.62 -62.40
CA ILE A 11 22.48 6.46 -61.53
C ILE A 11 23.03 6.13 -60.14
N GLY A 12 23.34 7.20 -59.40
CA GLY A 12 23.70 7.12 -58.00
C GLY A 12 22.65 6.34 -57.22
N THR A 13 23.08 5.24 -56.61
CA THR A 13 22.34 4.51 -55.59
C THR A 13 21.93 5.49 -54.49
N ALA A 14 20.62 5.66 -54.29
CA ALA A 14 20.08 6.41 -53.18
C ALA A 14 20.66 5.84 -51.86
N PRO A 15 21.09 6.70 -50.92
CA PRO A 15 21.62 6.23 -49.65
C PRO A 15 20.50 5.50 -48.90
N GLU A 16 20.76 4.24 -48.56
CA GLU A 16 19.96 3.49 -47.60
C GLU A 16 19.86 4.32 -46.33
N HIS A 17 18.66 4.81 -46.04
CA HIS A 17 18.34 5.36 -44.73
C HIS A 17 18.58 4.25 -43.72
N SER A 18 19.71 4.32 -43.00
CA SER A 18 19.93 3.49 -41.82
C SER A 18 18.81 3.78 -40.85
N ALA A 19 17.86 2.86 -40.73
CA ALA A 19 16.88 2.86 -39.66
C ALA A 19 17.68 2.77 -38.36
N GLY A 20 17.93 3.93 -37.74
CA GLY A 20 18.68 4.01 -36.49
C GLY A 20 18.04 3.11 -35.46
N THR A 21 18.87 2.36 -34.74
CA THR A 21 18.46 1.59 -33.56
C THR A 21 17.60 2.50 -32.68
N PRO A 22 16.36 2.09 -32.31
CA PRO A 22 15.53 2.91 -31.45
C PRO A 22 16.31 3.23 -30.16
N PRO A 23 16.25 4.48 -29.66
CA PRO A 23 16.96 4.85 -28.45
C PRO A 23 16.58 3.89 -27.31
N ALA A 24 17.58 3.47 -26.54
CA ALA A 24 17.36 2.56 -25.43
C ALA A 24 16.26 3.11 -24.49
N PRO A 25 15.37 2.27 -23.98
CA PRO A 25 14.27 2.73 -23.13
C PRO A 25 14.83 3.38 -21.87
N LYS A 26 14.24 4.51 -21.46
CA LYS A 26 14.63 5.20 -20.22
C LYS A 26 14.27 4.34 -19.03
N LYS A 27 15.07 4.38 -17.97
CA LYS A 27 14.84 3.58 -16.76
C LYS A 27 14.33 4.43 -15.61
N VAL A 28 13.32 3.94 -14.88
CA VAL A 28 12.84 4.56 -13.64
C VAL A 28 13.05 3.64 -12.45
N PHE A 29 13.70 4.14 -11.41
CA PHE A 29 13.84 3.48 -10.12
C PHE A 29 12.91 4.13 -9.12
N VAL A 30 11.96 3.36 -8.57
CA VAL A 30 11.02 3.85 -7.56
C VAL A 30 11.34 3.23 -6.21
N LYS A 31 11.81 4.05 -5.27
CA LYS A 31 12.02 3.62 -3.89
C LYS A 31 10.80 3.95 -3.06
N THR A 32 10.05 2.91 -2.70
CA THR A 32 8.84 3.03 -1.90
C THR A 32 9.16 2.91 -0.41
N TYR A 33 8.79 3.93 0.36
CA TYR A 33 8.77 3.93 1.81
C TYR A 33 7.33 4.13 2.30
N GLY A 34 6.81 3.21 3.11
CA GLY A 34 5.51 3.44 3.73
C GLY A 34 4.62 2.23 3.85
N CYS A 35 3.39 2.40 3.41
CA CYS A 35 2.30 1.43 3.51
C CYS A 35 1.92 0.86 2.13
N GLN A 36 0.91 0.00 2.14
CA GLN A 36 0.33 -0.67 0.98
C GLN A 36 -0.17 0.34 -0.06
N MET A 37 -0.69 1.49 0.36
CA MET A 37 -1.07 2.58 -0.55
C MET A 37 0.14 3.13 -1.29
N ASN A 38 1.29 3.35 -0.63
CA ASN A 38 2.48 3.80 -1.34
C ASN A 38 2.98 2.75 -2.35
N VAL A 39 2.81 1.44 -2.06
CA VAL A 39 3.14 0.38 -3.03
C VAL A 39 2.24 0.48 -4.25
N TYR A 40 0.93 0.64 -4.05
CA TYR A 40 -0.04 0.87 -5.12
C TYR A 40 0.29 2.14 -5.92
N ASP A 41 0.51 3.27 -5.25
CA ASP A 41 0.87 4.55 -5.88
C ASP A 41 2.16 4.42 -6.71
N SER A 42 3.16 3.70 -6.23
CA SER A 42 4.41 3.43 -6.96
C SER A 42 4.19 2.59 -8.22
N GLN A 43 3.33 1.59 -8.17
CA GLN A 43 2.95 0.81 -9.35
C GLN A 43 2.24 1.70 -10.37
N ARG A 44 1.30 2.55 -9.92
CA ARG A 44 0.58 3.49 -10.79
C ARG A 44 1.47 4.56 -11.41
N MET A 45 2.44 5.08 -10.67
CA MET A 45 3.45 5.98 -11.23
C MET A 45 4.27 5.30 -12.34
N THR A 46 4.66 4.04 -12.12
CA THR A 46 5.39 3.27 -13.14
C THR A 46 4.52 3.04 -14.38
N ASP A 47 3.24 2.72 -14.20
CA ASP A 47 2.28 2.54 -15.30
C ASP A 47 2.08 3.84 -16.10
N ALA A 48 1.96 4.98 -15.41
CA ALA A 48 1.87 6.31 -16.04
C ALA A 48 3.09 6.63 -16.90
N LEU A 49 4.29 6.34 -16.39
CA LEU A 49 5.55 6.60 -17.09
C LEU A 49 5.83 5.64 -18.25
N ALA A 50 5.23 4.45 -18.25
CA ALA A 50 5.39 3.50 -19.35
C ALA A 50 4.87 4.05 -20.69
N ALA A 51 3.89 4.96 -20.66
CA ALA A 51 3.40 5.66 -21.85
C ALA A 51 4.48 6.54 -22.50
N ASP A 52 5.43 7.05 -21.71
CA ASP A 52 6.54 7.91 -22.13
C ASP A 52 7.83 7.13 -22.42
N GLY A 53 7.75 5.80 -22.52
CA GLY A 53 8.88 4.92 -22.84
C GLY A 53 9.81 4.61 -21.66
N TYR A 54 9.39 4.88 -20.42
CA TYR A 54 10.11 4.40 -19.25
C TYR A 54 9.87 2.92 -18.97
N VAL A 55 10.90 2.24 -18.48
CA VAL A 55 10.84 0.87 -17.97
C VAL A 55 11.34 0.87 -16.52
N ALA A 56 10.68 0.12 -15.65
CA ALA A 56 11.11 0.00 -14.26
C ALA A 56 12.48 -0.71 -14.14
N THR A 57 13.30 -0.26 -13.21
CA THR A 57 14.54 -0.92 -12.81
C THR A 57 14.59 -1.08 -11.28
N ASP A 58 15.18 -2.19 -10.81
CA ASP A 58 15.48 -2.42 -9.39
C ASP A 58 16.89 -1.95 -9.02
N VAL A 59 17.68 -1.51 -10.00
CA VAL A 59 19.05 -0.99 -9.82
C VAL A 59 19.02 0.52 -9.99
N VAL A 60 19.41 1.25 -8.94
CA VAL A 60 19.40 2.71 -8.92
C VAL A 60 20.40 3.34 -9.89
N ASP A 61 21.58 2.73 -10.04
CA ASP A 61 22.67 3.23 -10.91
C ASP A 61 22.27 3.25 -12.40
N ASP A 62 21.34 2.38 -12.76
CA ASP A 62 20.80 2.23 -14.11
C ASP A 62 19.72 3.29 -14.44
N ALA A 63 19.18 3.99 -13.44
CA ALA A 63 17.98 4.79 -13.59
C ALA A 63 18.24 6.15 -14.23
N ASP A 64 17.38 6.61 -15.13
CA ASP A 64 17.38 7.99 -15.64
C ASP A 64 16.44 8.89 -14.83
N LEU A 65 15.55 8.28 -14.05
CA LEU A 65 14.67 8.92 -13.08
C LEU A 65 14.66 8.11 -11.78
N VAL A 66 14.93 8.78 -10.66
CA VAL A 66 14.75 8.21 -9.32
C VAL A 66 13.55 8.88 -8.65
N LEU A 67 12.57 8.08 -8.24
CA LEU A 67 11.40 8.53 -7.47
C LEU A 67 11.45 7.99 -6.04
N LEU A 68 11.47 8.87 -5.05
CA LEU A 68 11.28 8.49 -3.64
C LEU A 68 9.80 8.65 -3.27
N ASN A 69 9.03 7.56 -3.27
CA ASN A 69 7.63 7.57 -2.85
C ASN A 69 7.51 7.30 -1.35
N THR A 70 7.03 8.27 -0.59
CA THR A 70 7.28 8.31 0.86
C THR A 70 6.00 8.47 1.68
N CYS A 71 6.03 7.94 2.90
CA CYS A 71 4.95 8.01 3.88
C CYS A 71 5.27 9.02 4.96
N HIS A 72 4.29 9.77 5.45
CA HIS A 72 4.49 10.82 6.48
C HIS A 72 4.20 10.32 7.91
N ILE A 73 3.72 9.08 8.04
CA ILE A 73 3.10 8.58 9.28
C ILE A 73 4.13 7.93 10.23
N ARG A 74 5.32 7.55 9.72
CA ARG A 74 6.39 6.93 10.52
C ARG A 74 7.33 7.98 11.13
N GLU A 75 7.85 7.69 12.32
CA GLU A 75 8.87 8.53 12.96
C GLU A 75 10.10 8.65 12.03
N LYS A 76 10.66 9.86 11.93
CA LYS A 76 11.83 10.16 11.09
C LYS A 76 11.66 9.86 9.60
N ALA A 77 10.43 9.80 9.09
CA ALA A 77 10.20 9.54 7.68
C ALA A 77 10.82 10.64 6.79
N ALA A 78 10.61 11.91 7.13
CA ALA A 78 11.23 13.06 6.46
C ALA A 78 12.77 12.98 6.48
N GLU A 79 13.38 12.74 7.64
CA GLU A 79 14.84 12.64 7.79
C GLU A 79 15.44 11.53 6.91
N LYS A 80 14.76 10.38 6.80
CA LYS A 80 15.19 9.30 5.90
C LYS A 80 15.16 9.72 4.43
N VAL A 81 14.17 10.50 4.01
CA VAL A 81 14.11 11.06 2.65
C VAL A 81 15.31 11.97 2.40
N TYR A 82 15.58 12.91 3.29
CA TYR A 82 16.71 13.84 3.13
C TYR A 82 18.06 13.11 3.13
N SER A 83 18.23 12.10 3.98
CA SER A 83 19.44 11.28 3.97
C SER A 83 19.64 10.56 2.64
N GLU A 84 18.56 10.05 2.03
CA GLU A 84 18.64 9.35 0.76
C GLU A 84 18.86 10.31 -0.41
N LEU A 85 18.21 11.48 -0.39
CA LEU A 85 18.42 12.55 -1.36
C LEU A 85 19.88 13.02 -1.38
N GLY A 86 20.55 13.06 -0.23
CA GLY A 86 21.98 13.37 -0.15
C GLY A 86 22.84 12.41 -0.98
N ARG A 87 22.57 11.10 -0.90
CA ARG A 87 23.30 10.08 -1.67
C ARG A 87 23.01 10.18 -3.16
N ILE A 88 21.74 10.37 -3.53
CA ILE A 88 21.31 10.45 -4.94
C ILE A 88 21.83 11.73 -5.59
N ARG A 89 21.97 12.83 -4.84
CA ARG A 89 22.61 14.07 -5.32
C ARG A 89 24.04 13.79 -5.79
N ASP A 90 24.82 13.08 -4.98
CA ASP A 90 26.23 12.81 -5.31
C ASP A 90 26.31 11.96 -6.59
N MET A 91 25.46 10.93 -6.71
CA MET A 91 25.29 10.14 -7.93
C MET A 91 24.86 10.99 -9.15
N LYS A 92 23.97 11.98 -8.97
CA LYS A 92 23.56 12.90 -10.04
C LYS A 92 24.72 13.77 -10.52
N ALA A 93 25.56 14.25 -9.60
CA ALA A 93 26.74 15.03 -9.95
C ALA A 93 27.75 14.19 -10.75
N GLU A 94 28.08 12.98 -10.28
CA GLU A 94 28.98 12.06 -10.98
C GLU A 94 28.47 11.69 -12.38
N ARG A 95 27.16 11.44 -12.53
CA ARG A 95 26.56 11.18 -13.85
C ARG A 95 26.60 12.38 -14.78
N ALA A 96 26.41 13.59 -14.24
CA ALA A 96 26.48 14.81 -15.03
C ALA A 96 27.89 15.05 -15.60
N GLU A 97 28.95 14.74 -14.84
CA GLU A 97 30.34 14.79 -15.32
C GLU A 97 30.59 13.82 -16.50
N ALA A 98 29.89 12.68 -16.50
CA ALA A 98 29.89 11.71 -17.60
C ALA A 98 28.89 12.03 -18.73
N GLY A 99 28.23 13.20 -18.72
CA GLY A 99 27.25 13.60 -19.73
C GLY A 99 25.93 12.82 -19.70
N ARG A 100 25.61 12.16 -18.58
CA ARG A 100 24.39 11.35 -18.42
C ARG A 100 23.38 12.08 -17.53
N GLU A 101 22.18 12.32 -18.05
CA GLU A 101 21.08 12.92 -17.28
C GLU A 101 20.60 11.96 -16.18
N LEU A 102 20.25 12.52 -15.02
CA LEU A 102 19.50 11.85 -13.96
C LEU A 102 18.52 12.84 -13.33
N LEU A 103 17.23 12.50 -13.35
CA LEU A 103 16.19 13.26 -12.68
C LEU A 103 15.87 12.66 -11.30
N ILE A 104 15.53 13.51 -10.34
CA ILE A 104 15.20 13.14 -8.96
C ILE A 104 13.82 13.71 -8.61
N GLY A 105 12.89 12.83 -8.23
CA GLY A 105 11.57 13.20 -7.76
C GLY A 105 11.27 12.69 -6.37
N VAL A 106 10.48 13.46 -5.62
CA VAL A 106 9.91 13.02 -4.33
C VAL A 106 8.39 12.97 -4.46
N ALA A 107 7.81 11.84 -4.08
CA ALA A 107 6.39 11.58 -4.16
C ALA A 107 5.79 11.16 -2.81
N GLY A 108 4.46 11.18 -2.73
CA GLY A 108 3.71 10.63 -1.60
C GLY A 108 3.43 11.64 -0.48
N CYS A 109 3.14 11.15 0.72
CA CYS A 109 2.61 11.98 1.80
C CYS A 109 3.65 12.98 2.36
N VAL A 110 4.95 12.66 2.35
CA VAL A 110 5.98 13.65 2.74
C VAL A 110 6.09 14.74 1.69
N ALA A 111 6.02 14.38 0.41
CA ALA A 111 5.98 15.36 -0.68
C ALA A 111 4.80 16.33 -0.51
N GLN A 112 3.62 15.81 -0.16
CA GLN A 112 2.44 16.63 0.13
C GLN A 112 2.63 17.55 1.34
N ALA A 113 3.24 17.04 2.42
CA ALA A 113 3.38 17.79 3.67
C ALA A 113 4.45 18.89 3.57
N GLU A 114 5.59 18.60 2.94
CA GLU A 114 6.72 19.52 2.87
C GLU A 114 6.73 20.38 1.60
N GLY A 115 6.18 19.88 0.49
CA GLY A 115 6.04 20.64 -0.77
C GLY A 115 7.32 21.32 -1.22
N ALA A 116 7.27 22.64 -1.35
CA ALA A 116 8.39 23.48 -1.79
C ALA A 116 9.61 23.43 -0.84
N GLU A 117 9.42 23.03 0.42
CA GLU A 117 10.51 22.92 1.39
C GLU A 117 11.55 21.89 0.97
N ILE A 118 11.12 20.80 0.33
CA ILE A 118 12.01 19.75 -0.18
C ILE A 118 12.99 20.33 -1.19
N ILE A 119 12.51 21.16 -2.13
CA ILE A 119 13.35 21.77 -3.15
C ILE A 119 14.31 22.81 -2.52
N ARG A 120 13.83 23.55 -1.51
CA ARG A 120 14.64 24.53 -0.77
C ARG A 120 15.80 23.84 -0.04
N ARG A 121 15.55 22.73 0.63
CA ARG A 121 16.54 21.98 1.43
C ARG A 121 17.40 21.03 0.61
N ALA A 122 16.87 20.48 -0.48
CA ALA A 122 17.55 19.57 -1.38
C ALA A 122 17.45 20.06 -2.83
N PRO A 123 18.25 21.06 -3.25
CA PRO A 123 18.19 21.64 -4.59
C PRO A 123 18.48 20.67 -5.75
N ALA A 124 18.95 19.46 -5.47
CA ALA A 124 19.12 18.42 -6.49
C ALA A 124 17.80 17.82 -6.98
N VAL A 125 16.72 17.97 -6.20
CA VAL A 125 15.36 17.51 -6.54
C VAL A 125 14.79 18.38 -7.67
N ASP A 126 14.26 17.70 -8.69
CA ASP A 126 13.69 18.32 -9.88
C ASP A 126 12.16 18.44 -9.79
N LEU A 127 11.51 17.46 -9.15
CA LEU A 127 10.06 17.47 -8.96
C LEU A 127 9.62 16.97 -7.57
N VAL A 128 8.54 17.55 -7.08
CA VAL A 128 7.82 17.11 -5.88
C VAL A 128 6.35 16.91 -6.26
N ILE A 129 5.78 15.74 -5.98
CA ILE A 129 4.42 15.41 -6.40
C ILE A 129 3.60 14.76 -5.28
N GLY A 130 2.40 15.29 -5.04
CA GLY A 130 1.48 14.78 -4.04
C GLY A 130 0.91 13.39 -4.39
N PRO A 131 0.35 12.67 -3.41
CA PRO A 131 -0.30 11.38 -3.65
C PRO A 131 -1.60 11.51 -4.48
N GLN A 132 -2.13 12.73 -4.65
CA GLN A 132 -3.33 12.97 -5.45
C GLN A 132 -3.04 13.33 -6.92
N THR A 133 -1.80 13.70 -7.25
CA THR A 133 -1.46 14.30 -8.55
C THR A 133 -0.53 13.44 -9.39
N TYR A 134 -0.13 12.25 -8.92
CA TYR A 134 0.88 11.41 -9.59
C TYR A 134 0.52 10.95 -11.02
N HIS A 135 -0.76 11.04 -11.42
CA HIS A 135 -1.19 10.80 -12.80
C HIS A 135 -0.63 11.82 -13.79
N ARG A 136 -0.28 13.03 -13.32
CA ARG A 136 0.32 14.13 -14.11
C ARG A 136 1.83 13.99 -14.30
N LEU A 137 2.43 12.91 -13.82
CA LEU A 137 3.88 12.74 -13.84
C LEU A 137 4.50 12.83 -15.25
N PRO A 138 3.88 12.30 -16.33
CA PRO A 138 4.33 12.54 -17.71
C PRO A 138 4.50 14.04 -18.03
N ASP A 139 3.46 14.84 -17.80
CA ASP A 139 3.47 16.29 -18.07
C ASP A 139 4.47 17.04 -17.18
N VAL A 140 4.56 16.66 -15.90
CA VAL A 140 5.53 17.22 -14.95
C VAL A 140 6.96 16.97 -15.44
N LEU A 141 7.27 15.76 -15.92
CA LEU A 141 8.60 15.43 -16.43
C LEU A 141 8.94 16.17 -17.72
N ALA A 142 7.97 16.39 -18.60
CA ALA A 142 8.17 17.19 -19.80
C ALA A 142 8.59 18.63 -19.46
N ARG A 143 7.93 19.25 -18.46
CA ARG A 143 8.27 20.59 -17.95
C ARG A 143 9.62 20.64 -17.25
N VAL A 144 9.95 19.60 -16.48
CA VAL A 144 11.25 19.48 -15.80
C VAL A 144 12.40 19.46 -16.79
N ARG A 145 12.27 18.69 -17.89
CA ARG A 145 13.27 18.66 -18.97
C ARG A 145 13.37 20.00 -19.72
N GLY A 146 12.33 20.82 -19.68
CA GLY A 146 12.35 22.22 -20.13
C GLY A 146 13.08 23.18 -19.17
N GLY A 147 13.67 22.69 -18.08
CA GLY A 147 14.46 23.46 -17.11
C GLY A 147 13.68 23.96 -15.90
N GLN A 148 12.41 23.56 -15.73
CA GLN A 148 11.60 23.97 -14.57
C GLN A 148 11.81 23.03 -13.38
N LYS A 149 11.74 23.58 -12.17
CA LYS A 149 11.53 22.78 -10.96
C LYS A 149 10.06 22.80 -10.59
N ILE A 150 9.46 21.64 -10.40
CA ILE A 150 8.00 21.52 -10.25
C ILE A 150 7.64 21.06 -8.84
N VAL A 151 6.65 21.72 -8.23
CA VAL A 151 5.98 21.27 -7.01
C VAL A 151 4.49 21.16 -7.34
N GLU A 152 4.00 19.93 -7.44
CA GLU A 152 2.62 19.60 -7.80
C GLU A 152 1.94 18.93 -6.60
N THR A 153 1.62 19.74 -5.60
CA THR A 153 0.99 19.30 -4.33
C THR A 153 -0.41 19.88 -4.13
N ASP A 154 -0.94 20.62 -5.09
CA ASP A 154 -2.32 21.08 -5.00
C ASP A 154 -3.29 19.91 -5.17
N TYR A 155 -4.39 19.92 -4.43
CA TYR A 155 -5.42 18.89 -4.58
C TYR A 155 -6.07 19.03 -5.96
N ALA A 156 -5.95 17.97 -6.77
CA ALA A 156 -6.59 17.93 -8.08
C ALA A 156 -8.11 17.91 -7.93
N ILE A 157 -8.80 18.72 -8.73
CA ILE A 157 -10.27 18.70 -8.86
C ILE A 157 -10.72 17.51 -9.72
N GLU A 158 -9.84 17.03 -10.60
CA GLU A 158 -10.08 15.94 -11.55
C GLU A 158 -9.93 14.57 -10.90
N ASP A 159 -10.76 13.60 -11.32
CA ASP A 159 -10.60 12.20 -10.90
C ASP A 159 -9.35 11.59 -11.56
N LYS A 160 -8.29 11.38 -10.78
CA LYS A 160 -7.05 10.76 -11.29
C LYS A 160 -7.25 9.36 -11.84
N PHE A 161 -8.23 8.60 -11.34
CA PHE A 161 -8.43 7.22 -11.76
C PHE A 161 -9.00 7.12 -13.18
N GLU A 162 -9.60 8.19 -13.70
CA GLU A 162 -10.00 8.30 -15.11
C GLU A 162 -8.80 8.54 -16.04
N HIS A 163 -7.73 9.14 -15.52
CA HIS A 163 -6.55 9.55 -16.30
C HIS A 163 -5.40 8.54 -16.23
N LEU A 164 -5.42 7.63 -15.26
CA LEU A 164 -4.36 6.63 -15.13
C LEU A 164 -4.43 5.59 -16.26
N PRO A 165 -3.30 5.33 -16.95
CA PRO A 165 -3.30 4.32 -17.99
C PRO A 165 -3.55 2.94 -17.40
N GLN A 166 -4.16 2.07 -18.20
CA GLN A 166 -4.40 0.70 -17.81
C GLN A 166 -3.09 -0.10 -17.92
N PRO A 167 -2.70 -0.84 -16.86
CA PRO A 167 -1.49 -1.65 -16.90
C PRO A 167 -1.65 -2.77 -17.92
N LYS A 168 -0.57 -3.10 -18.63
CA LYS A 168 -0.56 -4.23 -19.57
C LYS A 168 -0.69 -5.55 -18.80
N ARG A 169 -1.43 -6.51 -19.35
CA ARG A 169 -1.64 -7.85 -18.75
C ARG A 169 -0.34 -8.53 -18.32
N ALA A 170 0.70 -8.45 -19.16
CA ALA A 170 2.02 -9.05 -18.88
C ALA A 170 2.71 -8.41 -17.66
N GLU A 171 2.55 -7.09 -17.47
CA GLU A 171 3.11 -6.37 -16.32
C GLU A 171 2.41 -6.78 -15.02
N VAL A 172 1.08 -6.92 -15.07
CA VAL A 172 0.30 -7.41 -13.92
C VAL A 172 0.70 -8.85 -13.57
N ALA A 173 0.79 -9.74 -14.56
CA ALA A 173 1.21 -11.12 -14.35
C ALA A 173 2.63 -11.21 -13.75
N ARG A 174 3.56 -10.33 -14.15
CA ARG A 174 4.91 -10.27 -13.57
C ARG A 174 4.92 -9.84 -12.10
N ARG A 175 3.97 -9.00 -11.67
CA ARG A 175 3.85 -8.54 -10.27
C ARG A 175 3.43 -9.65 -9.31
N GLY A 176 2.73 -10.67 -9.82
CA GLY A 176 2.36 -11.87 -9.09
C GLY A 176 0.86 -12.10 -8.98
N VAL A 177 0.48 -13.01 -8.10
CA VAL A 177 -0.90 -13.52 -7.99
C VAL A 177 -1.76 -12.79 -6.95
N THR A 178 -1.22 -11.73 -6.35
CA THR A 178 -1.92 -10.89 -5.38
C THR A 178 -1.79 -9.42 -5.77
N ALA A 179 -2.86 -8.64 -5.63
CA ALA A 179 -2.83 -7.22 -5.96
C ALA A 179 -3.51 -6.36 -4.90
N PHE A 180 -3.06 -5.11 -4.80
CA PHE A 180 -3.76 -4.05 -4.09
C PHE A 180 -4.70 -3.33 -5.05
N LEU A 181 -5.90 -3.02 -4.56
CA LEU A 181 -6.92 -2.28 -5.29
C LEU A 181 -7.45 -1.16 -4.39
N THR A 182 -7.04 0.08 -4.66
CA THR A 182 -7.56 1.23 -3.92
C THR A 182 -9.03 1.44 -4.27
N VAL A 183 -9.91 1.51 -3.28
CA VAL A 183 -11.35 1.81 -3.49
C VAL A 183 -11.71 3.22 -3.05
N GLN A 184 -10.88 3.83 -2.22
CA GLN A 184 -11.15 5.12 -1.59
C GLN A 184 -9.84 5.81 -1.24
N GLU A 185 -9.87 7.13 -1.20
CA GLU A 185 -8.75 7.95 -0.74
C GLU A 185 -9.20 9.05 0.22
N GLY A 186 -8.25 9.58 0.99
CA GLY A 186 -8.55 10.59 2.01
C GLY A 186 -9.34 10.01 3.19
N CYS A 187 -9.59 10.85 4.19
CA CYS A 187 -10.25 10.41 5.42
C CYS A 187 -10.86 11.59 6.18
N ASP A 188 -12.15 11.49 6.52
CA ASP A 188 -12.88 12.56 7.21
C ASP A 188 -13.04 12.32 8.72
N LYS A 189 -12.27 11.38 9.30
CA LYS A 189 -12.36 11.09 10.74
C LYS A 189 -11.70 12.14 11.62
N PHE A 190 -10.71 12.87 11.10
CA PHE A 190 -9.94 13.89 11.84
C PHE A 190 -9.52 13.41 13.25
N CYS A 191 -8.99 12.19 13.34
CA CYS A 191 -8.41 11.72 14.60
C CYS A 191 -7.27 12.66 15.00
N THR A 192 -7.19 13.06 16.27
CA THR A 192 -6.31 14.16 16.70
C THR A 192 -4.82 13.89 16.48
N PHE A 193 -4.41 12.63 16.36
CA PHE A 193 -3.04 12.22 16.06
C PHE A 193 -2.74 12.06 14.56
N CYS A 194 -3.75 12.11 13.69
CA CYS A 194 -3.65 11.63 12.32
C CYS A 194 -3.40 12.76 11.32
N VAL A 195 -2.34 12.63 10.53
CA VAL A 195 -1.96 13.61 9.50
C VAL A 195 -2.63 13.36 8.14
N VAL A 196 -3.35 12.24 8.00
CA VAL A 196 -3.95 11.80 6.73
C VAL A 196 -4.88 12.85 6.11
N PRO A 197 -5.83 13.48 6.84
CA PRO A 197 -6.73 14.47 6.23
C PRO A 197 -5.97 15.63 5.56
N TYR A 198 -4.80 15.98 6.08
CA TYR A 198 -3.96 17.07 5.58
C TYR A 198 -3.01 16.65 4.44
N THR A 199 -2.77 15.34 4.28
CA THR A 199 -1.78 14.81 3.31
C THR A 199 -2.38 13.95 2.21
N ARG A 200 -3.66 13.56 2.32
CA ARG A 200 -4.39 12.84 1.27
C ARG A 200 -5.75 13.46 0.95
N GLY A 201 -6.13 14.53 1.64
CA GLY A 201 -7.37 15.26 1.41
C GLY A 201 -8.59 14.64 2.09
N SER A 202 -9.75 15.19 1.75
CA SER A 202 -11.07 14.69 2.16
C SER A 202 -11.33 13.30 1.62
N GLU A 203 -12.23 12.60 2.27
CA GLU A 203 -12.66 11.27 1.87
C GLU A 203 -13.36 11.27 0.49
N VAL A 204 -12.88 10.45 -0.44
CA VAL A 204 -13.43 10.28 -1.79
C VAL A 204 -13.47 8.81 -2.14
N SER A 205 -14.67 8.30 -2.43
CA SER A 205 -14.91 6.92 -2.86
C SER A 205 -14.83 6.81 -4.38
N ARG A 206 -14.14 5.78 -4.88
CA ARG A 206 -14.14 5.46 -6.31
C ARG A 206 -15.48 4.83 -6.71
N PRO A 207 -16.00 5.12 -7.92
CA PRO A 207 -17.21 4.49 -8.43
C PRO A 207 -17.11 2.97 -8.53
N VAL A 208 -18.23 2.27 -8.30
CA VAL A 208 -18.33 0.80 -8.40
C VAL A 208 -17.80 0.29 -9.73
N ALA A 209 -18.19 0.94 -10.83
CA ALA A 209 -17.80 0.53 -12.18
C ALA A 209 -16.28 0.55 -12.38
N GLN A 210 -15.58 1.56 -11.87
CA GLN A 210 -14.12 1.64 -11.97
C GLN A 210 -13.44 0.52 -11.17
N ILE A 211 -13.90 0.28 -9.94
CA ILE A 211 -13.34 -0.74 -9.04
C ILE A 211 -13.54 -2.14 -9.65
N VAL A 212 -14.76 -2.45 -10.08
CA VAL A 212 -15.12 -3.74 -10.68
C VAL A 212 -14.31 -3.99 -11.95
N ALA A 213 -14.24 -3.01 -12.85
CA ALA A 213 -13.49 -3.16 -14.09
C ALA A 213 -11.99 -3.38 -13.83
N GLU A 214 -11.41 -2.71 -12.82
CA GLU A 214 -10.01 -2.94 -12.43
C GLU A 214 -9.81 -4.33 -11.83
N ALA A 215 -10.72 -4.79 -10.96
CA ALA A 215 -10.68 -6.14 -10.40
C ALA A 215 -10.80 -7.24 -11.48
N GLU A 216 -11.68 -7.06 -12.46
CA GLU A 216 -11.84 -7.97 -13.61
C GLU A 216 -10.53 -8.07 -14.41
N ARG A 217 -9.88 -6.93 -14.73
CA ARG A 217 -8.58 -6.93 -15.41
C ARG A 217 -7.46 -7.60 -14.62
N LEU A 218 -7.44 -7.40 -13.30
CA LEU A 218 -6.48 -8.07 -12.42
C LEU A 218 -6.70 -9.59 -12.46
N ALA A 219 -7.95 -10.05 -12.37
CA ALA A 219 -8.29 -11.46 -12.44
C ALA A 219 -7.94 -12.08 -13.80
N GLU A 220 -8.23 -11.41 -14.91
CA GLU A 220 -7.84 -11.82 -16.27
C GLU A 220 -6.32 -11.95 -16.44
N ALA A 221 -5.54 -11.15 -15.72
CA ALA A 221 -4.08 -11.22 -15.69
C ALA A 221 -3.52 -12.31 -14.77
N GLY A 222 -4.37 -13.07 -14.08
CA GLY A 222 -3.98 -14.19 -13.21
C GLY A 222 -3.87 -13.83 -11.72
N VAL A 223 -4.32 -12.64 -11.30
CA VAL A 223 -4.43 -12.31 -9.88
C VAL A 223 -5.53 -13.16 -9.24
N ARG A 224 -5.18 -13.83 -8.14
CA ARG A 224 -6.07 -14.73 -7.38
C ARG A 224 -6.58 -14.10 -6.09
N GLU A 225 -5.84 -13.13 -5.53
CA GLU A 225 -6.22 -12.40 -4.31
C GLU A 225 -6.16 -10.89 -4.52
N VAL A 226 -7.22 -10.18 -4.16
CA VAL A 226 -7.25 -8.71 -4.14
C VAL A 226 -7.44 -8.21 -2.71
N THR A 227 -6.60 -7.26 -2.31
CA THR A 227 -6.76 -6.52 -1.06
C THR A 227 -7.22 -5.10 -1.35
N LEU A 228 -8.45 -4.78 -0.93
CA LEU A 228 -9.03 -3.45 -1.03
C LEU A 228 -8.32 -2.49 -0.08
N LEU A 229 -7.92 -1.34 -0.60
CA LEU A 229 -7.23 -0.30 0.16
C LEU A 229 -8.06 0.98 0.25
N GLY A 230 -7.98 1.61 1.41
CA GLY A 230 -8.42 2.98 1.67
C GLY A 230 -7.73 3.49 2.93
N GLN A 231 -7.85 4.79 3.24
CA GLN A 231 -7.42 5.31 4.54
C GLN A 231 -8.46 5.00 5.63
N ASN A 232 -9.71 4.78 5.24
CA ASN A 232 -10.76 4.22 6.07
C ASN A 232 -11.68 3.33 5.23
N VAL A 233 -11.15 2.19 4.78
CA VAL A 233 -11.71 1.40 3.68
C VAL A 233 -13.18 1.03 3.84
N ASN A 234 -13.65 0.83 5.07
CA ASN A 234 -15.03 0.45 5.37
C ASN A 234 -16.00 1.63 5.47
N ALA A 235 -15.56 2.86 5.26
CA ALA A 235 -16.43 3.99 4.94
C ALA A 235 -16.65 4.18 3.44
N TRP A 236 -16.06 3.33 2.58
CA TRP A 236 -16.36 3.35 1.16
C TRP A 236 -17.86 3.21 0.92
N HIS A 237 -18.37 4.07 0.06
CA HIS A 237 -19.75 4.07 -0.41
C HIS A 237 -19.78 4.50 -1.88
N GLY A 238 -20.72 3.97 -2.65
CA GLY A 238 -20.84 4.36 -4.06
C GLY A 238 -22.14 3.91 -4.68
N GLU A 239 -22.53 4.57 -5.77
CA GLU A 239 -23.71 4.17 -6.53
C GLU A 239 -23.48 2.82 -7.23
N GLY A 240 -24.32 1.85 -6.92
CA GLY A 240 -24.32 0.53 -7.53
C GLY A 240 -25.54 0.27 -8.41
N GLY A 241 -25.83 -1.00 -8.65
CA GLY A 241 -26.93 -1.42 -9.54
C GLY A 241 -28.29 -0.86 -9.10
N GLY A 242 -29.02 -0.26 -10.05
CA GLY A 242 -30.35 0.32 -9.83
C GLY A 242 -30.34 1.66 -9.08
N GLY A 243 -29.22 2.40 -9.09
CA GLY A 243 -29.10 3.72 -8.48
C GLY A 243 -29.08 3.71 -6.95
N LYS A 244 -28.87 2.54 -6.33
CA LYS A 244 -28.79 2.40 -4.87
C LYS A 244 -27.35 2.61 -4.41
N GLU A 245 -27.19 3.33 -3.31
CA GLU A 245 -25.91 3.43 -2.62
C GLU A 245 -25.53 2.06 -2.03
N TRP A 246 -24.29 1.66 -2.24
CA TRP A 246 -23.68 0.43 -1.75
C TRP A 246 -22.62 0.78 -0.71
N GLY A 247 -22.56 0.03 0.39
CA GLY A 247 -21.41 0.02 1.29
C GLY A 247 -20.35 -1.02 0.89
N LEU A 248 -19.25 -1.07 1.65
CA LEU A 248 -18.15 -2.01 1.39
C LEU A 248 -18.62 -3.48 1.38
N GLY A 249 -19.57 -3.85 2.25
CA GLY A 249 -20.14 -5.20 2.29
C GLY A 249 -20.72 -5.61 0.94
N ARG A 250 -21.61 -4.78 0.37
CA ARG A 250 -22.19 -5.02 -0.96
C ARG A 250 -21.16 -5.07 -2.08
N LEU A 251 -20.15 -4.20 -2.04
CA LEU A 251 -19.05 -4.23 -3.01
C LEU A 251 -18.29 -5.57 -2.97
N LEU A 252 -17.99 -6.10 -1.78
CA LEU A 252 -17.33 -7.39 -1.62
C LEU A 252 -18.14 -8.55 -2.22
N PHE A 253 -19.47 -8.54 -2.06
CA PHE A 253 -20.34 -9.52 -2.74
C PHE A 253 -20.19 -9.43 -4.26
N ARG A 254 -20.23 -8.22 -4.84
CA ARG A 254 -20.05 -8.05 -6.30
C ARG A 254 -18.66 -8.48 -6.78
N LEU A 255 -17.61 -8.21 -6.01
CA LEU A 255 -16.24 -8.61 -6.38
C LEU A 255 -16.04 -10.12 -6.29
N ALA A 256 -16.71 -10.80 -5.35
CA ALA A 256 -16.64 -12.26 -5.20
C ALA A 256 -17.26 -13.02 -6.40
N GLU A 257 -18.10 -12.36 -7.20
CA GLU A 257 -18.67 -12.90 -8.43
C GLU A 257 -17.69 -12.91 -9.62
N ILE A 258 -16.55 -12.20 -9.53
CA ILE A 258 -15.58 -12.08 -10.62
C ILE A 258 -14.85 -13.42 -10.83
N PRO A 259 -14.94 -14.04 -12.02
CA PRO A 259 -14.24 -15.30 -12.29
C PRO A 259 -12.73 -15.18 -12.11
N GLY A 260 -12.13 -16.16 -11.43
CA GLY A 260 -10.67 -16.21 -11.17
C GLY A 260 -10.24 -15.54 -9.87
N LEU A 261 -11.02 -14.58 -9.36
CA LEU A 261 -10.74 -13.92 -8.09
C LEU A 261 -11.19 -14.80 -6.92
N ALA A 262 -10.23 -15.52 -6.32
CA ALA A 262 -10.51 -16.54 -5.33
C ALA A 262 -10.51 -16.02 -3.89
N ARG A 263 -9.80 -14.92 -3.63
CA ARG A 263 -9.66 -14.34 -2.29
C ARG A 263 -9.82 -12.82 -2.31
N LEU A 264 -10.53 -12.32 -1.31
CA LEU A 264 -10.74 -10.91 -1.04
C LEU A 264 -10.27 -10.58 0.37
N ARG A 265 -9.69 -9.39 0.49
CA ARG A 265 -9.30 -8.78 1.77
C ARG A 265 -9.59 -7.29 1.70
N TYR A 266 -9.60 -6.66 2.87
CA TYR A 266 -9.52 -5.22 2.99
C TYR A 266 -8.67 -4.88 4.22
N THR A 267 -8.12 -3.68 4.25
CA THR A 267 -7.34 -3.22 5.41
C THR A 267 -7.53 -1.72 5.64
N THR A 268 -7.24 -1.30 6.87
CA THR A 268 -7.41 0.08 7.37
C THR A 268 -8.88 0.42 7.62
N SER A 269 -9.49 -0.27 8.59
CA SER A 269 -10.89 -0.06 8.96
C SER A 269 -11.07 0.79 10.21
N HIS A 270 -12.22 1.43 10.34
CA HIS A 270 -12.63 2.13 11.55
C HIS A 270 -13.81 1.41 12.22
N PRO A 271 -13.78 1.16 13.55
CA PRO A 271 -14.85 0.44 14.26
C PRO A 271 -16.27 0.96 14.00
N ARG A 272 -16.42 2.29 13.91
CA ARG A 272 -17.71 2.94 13.66
C ARG A 272 -18.33 2.68 12.29
N ASP A 273 -17.54 2.28 11.31
CA ASP A 273 -18.02 2.06 9.94
C ASP A 273 -18.12 0.55 9.64
N MET A 274 -18.15 -0.28 10.68
CA MET A 274 -18.38 -1.72 10.55
C MET A 274 -19.89 -2.00 10.64
N ASP A 275 -20.56 -1.93 9.49
CA ASP A 275 -22.00 -2.13 9.38
C ASP A 275 -22.40 -3.63 9.34
N ASP A 276 -23.71 -3.87 9.39
CA ASP A 276 -24.29 -5.20 9.42
C ASP A 276 -24.05 -5.98 8.11
N GLU A 277 -23.97 -5.29 6.97
CA GLU A 277 -23.76 -5.93 5.67
C GLU A 277 -22.30 -6.41 5.53
N LEU A 278 -21.34 -5.65 6.05
CA LEU A 278 -19.93 -6.03 6.09
C LEU A 278 -19.68 -7.17 7.09
N ILE A 279 -20.40 -7.18 8.23
CA ILE A 279 -20.38 -8.34 9.15
C ILE A 279 -20.99 -9.57 8.45
N ALA A 280 -22.10 -9.41 7.73
CA ALA A 280 -22.72 -10.49 6.96
C ALA A 280 -21.80 -11.00 5.84
N ALA A 281 -21.04 -10.12 5.18
CA ALA A 281 -20.04 -10.53 4.18
C ALA A 281 -18.98 -11.49 4.77
N HIS A 282 -18.55 -11.27 6.02
CA HIS A 282 -17.63 -12.21 6.69
C HIS A 282 -18.26 -13.57 6.98
N ARG A 283 -19.57 -13.62 7.22
CA ARG A 283 -20.32 -14.87 7.41
C ARG A 283 -20.52 -15.61 6.08
N ASP A 284 -20.91 -14.88 5.04
CA ASP A 284 -21.51 -15.45 3.84
C ASP A 284 -20.56 -15.60 2.65
N LEU A 285 -19.40 -14.92 2.65
CA LEU A 285 -18.43 -14.97 1.55
C LEU A 285 -17.20 -15.82 1.92
N PRO A 286 -17.09 -17.07 1.45
CA PRO A 286 -15.86 -17.87 1.59
C PRO A 286 -14.63 -17.19 0.99
N ALA A 287 -14.82 -16.40 -0.08
CA ALA A 287 -13.75 -15.64 -0.73
C ALA A 287 -13.21 -14.52 0.18
N LEU A 288 -14.02 -13.96 1.08
CA LEU A 288 -13.53 -12.98 2.04
C LEU A 288 -12.71 -13.72 3.10
N MET A 289 -11.44 -13.37 3.25
CA MET A 289 -10.55 -14.09 4.14
C MET A 289 -10.80 -13.73 5.61
N PRO A 290 -10.65 -14.68 6.56
CA PRO A 290 -10.97 -14.55 7.99
C PRO A 290 -9.97 -13.68 8.76
N TYR A 291 -9.53 -12.55 8.21
CA TYR A 291 -8.58 -11.65 8.85
C TYR A 291 -9.12 -10.24 8.81
N LEU A 292 -9.28 -9.62 9.97
CA LEU A 292 -9.82 -8.28 10.10
C LEU A 292 -8.86 -7.37 10.86
N HIS A 293 -8.34 -6.37 10.15
CA HIS A 293 -7.58 -5.29 10.75
C HIS A 293 -8.51 -4.14 11.17
N LEU A 294 -8.78 -4.06 12.47
CA LEU A 294 -9.73 -3.12 13.07
C LEU A 294 -9.10 -2.32 14.24
N PRO A 295 -8.32 -1.27 13.95
CA PRO A 295 -7.68 -0.45 14.96
C PRO A 295 -8.62 0.27 15.95
N VAL A 296 -8.42 0.01 17.24
CA VAL A 296 -9.05 0.76 18.35
C VAL A 296 -8.17 1.92 18.84
N GLN A 297 -6.85 1.81 18.70
CA GLN A 297 -5.81 2.76 19.12
C GLN A 297 -5.50 2.78 20.63
N SER A 298 -6.50 2.67 21.50
CA SER A 298 -6.34 2.60 22.97
C SER A 298 -7.50 1.80 23.59
N GLY A 299 -7.32 1.26 24.79
CA GLY A 299 -8.40 0.63 25.57
C GLY A 299 -9.03 1.55 26.61
N SER A 300 -8.60 2.80 26.73
CA SER A 300 -9.21 3.76 27.67
C SER A 300 -10.19 4.69 26.95
N ASP A 301 -11.41 4.81 27.45
CA ASP A 301 -12.43 5.72 26.90
C ASP A 301 -11.99 7.19 26.93
N ARG A 302 -11.23 7.60 27.95
CA ARG A 302 -10.74 8.97 28.07
C ARG A 302 -9.76 9.31 26.95
N ILE A 303 -8.79 8.43 26.70
CA ILE A 303 -7.83 8.54 25.59
C ILE A 303 -8.52 8.38 24.24
N LEU A 304 -9.45 7.43 24.06
CA LEU A 304 -10.24 7.30 22.82
C LEU A 304 -11.02 8.58 22.49
N LYS A 305 -11.61 9.22 23.51
CA LYS A 305 -12.26 10.52 23.37
C LYS A 305 -11.28 11.61 22.97
N ALA A 306 -10.11 11.69 23.63
CA ALA A 306 -9.06 12.66 23.30
C ALA A 306 -8.46 12.44 21.89
N MET A 307 -8.46 11.19 21.42
CA MET A 307 -8.07 10.81 20.06
C MET A 307 -9.15 11.11 19.00
N ASN A 308 -10.34 11.60 19.41
CA ASN A 308 -11.52 11.78 18.56
C ASN A 308 -11.96 10.49 17.83
N ARG A 309 -11.95 9.35 18.54
CA ARG A 309 -12.37 8.04 17.99
C ARG A 309 -13.89 7.85 17.90
N ARG A 310 -14.65 8.59 18.72
CA ARG A 310 -16.12 8.56 18.76
C ARG A 310 -16.74 7.18 19.03
N HIS A 311 -16.02 6.33 19.76
CA HIS A 311 -16.48 5.06 20.32
C HIS A 311 -15.74 4.79 21.64
N THR A 312 -16.31 3.91 22.46
CA THR A 312 -15.71 3.43 23.71
C THR A 312 -15.05 2.05 23.53
N ALA A 313 -14.28 1.62 24.53
CA ALA A 313 -13.77 0.26 24.62
C ALA A 313 -14.91 -0.76 24.65
N ARG A 314 -16.01 -0.47 25.35
CA ARG A 314 -17.19 -1.36 25.39
C ARG A 314 -17.87 -1.48 24.04
N ASP A 315 -18.04 -0.39 23.30
CA ASP A 315 -18.59 -0.43 21.93
C ASP A 315 -17.75 -1.33 21.02
N TYR A 316 -16.42 -1.23 21.14
CA TYR A 316 -15.47 -2.02 20.37
C TYR A 316 -15.54 -3.52 20.72
N LEU A 317 -15.62 -3.86 22.01
CA LEU A 317 -15.75 -5.25 22.45
C LEU A 317 -17.08 -5.88 21.98
N ASN A 318 -18.20 -5.16 22.13
CA ASN A 318 -19.50 -5.60 21.63
C ASN A 318 -19.47 -5.82 20.10
N LEU A 319 -18.78 -4.96 19.35
CA LEU A 319 -18.60 -5.13 17.92
C LEU A 319 -17.79 -6.40 17.58
N ILE A 320 -16.71 -6.67 18.32
CA ILE A 320 -15.90 -7.89 18.15
C ILE A 320 -16.73 -9.15 18.43
N GLU A 321 -17.58 -9.14 19.46
CA GLU A 321 -18.48 -10.25 19.76
C GLU A 321 -19.42 -10.55 18.58
N ARG A 322 -20.02 -9.51 17.99
CA ARG A 322 -20.89 -9.64 16.80
C ARG A 322 -20.13 -10.21 15.60
N ILE A 323 -18.91 -9.73 15.37
CA ILE A 323 -18.06 -10.22 14.27
C ILE A 323 -17.69 -11.69 14.49
N ARG A 324 -17.30 -12.09 15.70
CA ARG A 324 -16.97 -13.48 16.04
C ARG A 324 -18.17 -14.41 15.98
N ALA A 325 -19.36 -13.91 16.34
CA ALA A 325 -20.60 -14.66 16.18
C ALA A 325 -20.94 -14.91 14.70
N ALA A 326 -20.65 -13.95 13.83
CA ALA A 326 -20.79 -14.10 12.38
C ALA A 326 -19.70 -15.00 11.76
N ARG A 327 -18.47 -14.93 12.28
CA ARG A 327 -17.32 -15.69 11.80
C ARG A 327 -16.38 -16.11 12.94
N GLY A 328 -16.54 -17.33 13.41
CA GLY A 328 -15.80 -17.83 14.60
C GLY A 328 -14.30 -18.03 14.40
N ASP A 329 -13.83 -18.20 13.16
CA ASP A 329 -12.41 -18.39 12.85
C ASP A 329 -11.66 -17.08 12.52
N ILE A 330 -12.31 -15.92 12.71
CA ILE A 330 -11.73 -14.63 12.36
C ILE A 330 -10.55 -14.26 13.28
N ALA A 331 -9.42 -13.91 12.66
CA ALA A 331 -8.27 -13.36 13.36
C ALA A 331 -8.35 -11.84 13.39
N MET A 332 -8.24 -11.27 14.60
CA MET A 332 -8.22 -9.83 14.80
C MET A 332 -6.81 -9.29 14.69
N SER A 333 -6.68 -8.17 13.99
CA SER A 333 -5.51 -7.30 13.98
C SER A 333 -5.90 -5.89 14.39
N GLY A 334 -5.00 -5.16 15.05
CA GLY A 334 -5.26 -3.79 15.49
C GLY A 334 -4.03 -2.89 15.43
N ASP A 335 -4.25 -1.60 15.66
CA ASP A 335 -3.18 -0.64 15.95
C ASP A 335 -3.36 -0.08 17.36
N PHE A 336 -2.24 0.18 18.03
CA PHE A 336 -2.17 0.77 19.35
C PHE A 336 -1.13 1.88 19.39
N ILE A 337 -1.48 2.99 20.03
CA ILE A 337 -0.59 4.14 20.25
C ILE A 337 -0.42 4.31 21.75
N VAL A 338 0.80 4.14 22.26
CA VAL A 338 1.14 4.36 23.68
C VAL A 338 1.75 5.75 23.89
N GLY A 339 1.50 6.31 25.07
CA GLY A 339 1.97 7.63 25.50
C GLY A 339 1.39 8.78 24.70
N PHE A 340 0.13 8.67 24.30
CA PHE A 340 -0.65 9.80 23.77
C PHE A 340 -0.68 10.93 24.82
N PRO A 341 -0.75 12.23 24.42
CA PRO A 341 -0.78 13.34 25.37
C PRO A 341 -1.85 13.15 26.45
N GLY A 342 -1.41 13.20 27.70
CA GLY A 342 -2.24 13.01 28.88
C GLY A 342 -2.45 11.55 29.32
N GLU A 343 -1.90 10.53 28.66
CA GLU A 343 -2.06 9.11 29.03
C GLU A 343 -1.42 8.75 30.37
N THR A 344 -2.24 8.30 31.33
CA THR A 344 -1.80 7.84 32.66
C THR A 344 -1.57 6.33 32.68
N ASP A 345 -1.05 5.82 33.80
CA ASP A 345 -0.83 4.37 33.97
C ASP A 345 -2.16 3.59 33.98
N GLU A 346 -3.24 4.18 34.50
CA GLU A 346 -4.57 3.56 34.49
C GLU A 346 -5.11 3.39 33.05
N ASP A 347 -4.92 4.39 32.19
CA ASP A 347 -5.35 4.31 30.79
C ASP A 347 -4.53 3.28 30.00
N PHE A 348 -3.24 3.15 30.33
CA PHE A 348 -2.38 2.14 29.74
C PHE A 348 -2.78 0.72 30.21
N GLU A 349 -3.07 0.53 31.49
CA GLU A 349 -3.60 -0.76 31.98
C GLU A 349 -4.95 -1.11 31.35
N ALA A 350 -5.84 -0.14 31.13
CA ALA A 350 -7.08 -0.35 30.39
C ALA A 350 -6.81 -0.81 28.94
N THR A 351 -5.75 -0.28 28.31
CA THR A 351 -5.28 -0.73 26.99
C THR A 351 -4.80 -2.18 27.02
N LEU A 352 -3.99 -2.57 28.00
CA LEU A 352 -3.58 -3.96 28.18
C LEU A 352 -4.78 -4.88 28.49
N GLY A 353 -5.75 -4.40 29.27
CA GLY A 353 -7.00 -5.10 29.56
C GLY A 353 -7.78 -5.44 28.28
N LEU A 354 -8.02 -4.44 27.43
CA LEU A 354 -8.67 -4.65 26.13
C LEU A 354 -7.90 -5.65 25.25
N VAL A 355 -6.57 -5.54 25.19
CA VAL A 355 -5.74 -6.46 24.42
C VAL A 355 -5.89 -7.91 24.91
N ARG A 356 -5.92 -8.13 26.23
CA ARG A 356 -6.14 -9.46 26.81
C ARG A 356 -7.52 -10.00 26.45
N GLU A 357 -8.56 -9.18 26.55
CA GLU A 357 -9.95 -9.58 26.27
C GLU A 357 -10.17 -9.90 24.79
N VAL A 358 -9.57 -9.11 23.88
CA VAL A 358 -9.69 -9.35 22.45
C VAL A 358 -8.86 -10.54 22.01
N ASN A 359 -7.67 -10.76 22.54
CA ASN A 359 -6.72 -11.78 22.08
C ASN A 359 -6.38 -11.63 20.58
N TYR A 360 -5.46 -10.71 20.27
CA TYR A 360 -5.10 -10.36 18.90
C TYR A 360 -4.16 -11.39 18.27
N ALA A 361 -4.42 -11.74 17.01
CA ALA A 361 -3.49 -12.57 16.23
C ALA A 361 -2.26 -11.78 15.74
N SER A 362 -2.41 -10.46 15.62
CA SER A 362 -1.33 -9.52 15.32
C SER A 362 -1.74 -8.11 15.75
N ALA A 363 -0.78 -7.23 16.01
CA ALA A 363 -1.07 -5.80 16.13
C ALA A 363 0.15 -4.97 15.74
N PHE A 364 -0.09 -3.74 15.28
CA PHE A 364 0.96 -2.74 15.15
C PHE A 364 0.94 -1.81 16.36
N THR A 365 2.08 -1.66 17.00
CA THR A 365 2.22 -0.90 18.25
C THR A 365 3.19 0.24 18.01
N PHE A 366 2.79 1.46 18.37
CA PHE A 366 3.56 2.67 18.12
C PHE A 366 3.67 3.51 19.40
N LYS A 367 4.80 4.20 19.55
CA LYS A 367 4.84 5.36 20.46
C LYS A 367 4.12 6.52 19.79
N TYR A 368 3.41 7.32 20.58
CA TYR A 368 2.89 8.57 20.08
C TYR A 368 4.03 9.48 19.61
N SER A 369 3.98 9.86 18.34
CA SER A 369 4.89 10.80 17.69
C SER A 369 4.09 12.02 17.26
N PRO A 370 4.36 13.22 17.78
CA PRO A 370 3.67 14.43 17.35
C PRO A 370 3.92 14.66 15.85
N ARG A 371 2.87 15.08 15.14
CA ARG A 371 2.94 15.45 13.72
C ARG A 371 2.58 16.92 13.58
N PRO A 372 3.46 17.73 12.97
CA PRO A 372 3.16 19.14 12.71
C PRO A 372 1.79 19.28 12.02
N GLY A 373 0.98 20.22 12.52
CA GLY A 373 -0.37 20.50 12.01
C GLY A 373 -1.49 19.58 12.53
N THR A 374 -1.19 18.59 13.37
CA THR A 374 -2.23 17.76 14.00
C THR A 374 -2.62 18.30 15.39
N PRO A 375 -3.90 18.27 15.80
CA PRO A 375 -4.32 18.76 17.11
C PRO A 375 -3.56 18.10 18.27
N GLY A 376 -3.24 16.81 18.16
CA GLY A 376 -2.49 16.09 19.19
C GLY A 376 -1.08 16.62 19.41
N ALA A 377 -0.46 17.22 18.38
CA ALA A 377 0.89 17.78 18.51
C ALA A 377 0.92 19.10 19.32
N GLU A 378 -0.22 19.75 19.46
CA GLU A 378 -0.40 21.00 20.21
C GLU A 378 -0.96 20.76 21.62
N MET A 379 -1.29 19.50 21.97
CA MET A 379 -1.83 19.15 23.29
C MET A 379 -0.76 19.18 24.38
N ASP A 380 -1.14 19.68 25.55
CA ASP A 380 -0.32 19.56 26.76
C ASP A 380 -0.24 18.10 27.27
N GLY A 381 0.70 17.86 28.18
CA GLY A 381 0.81 16.57 28.87
C GLY A 381 1.46 15.46 28.05
N HIS A 382 2.37 15.81 27.13
CA HIS A 382 3.17 14.81 26.43
C HIS A 382 3.93 13.90 27.41
N VAL A 383 3.74 12.59 27.23
CA VAL A 383 4.41 11.56 28.03
C VAL A 383 5.89 11.50 27.67
N SER A 384 6.77 11.27 28.66
CA SER A 384 8.21 11.17 28.43
C SER A 384 8.57 9.97 27.57
N GLU A 385 9.67 10.06 26.81
CA GLU A 385 10.12 8.98 25.94
C GLU A 385 10.47 7.70 26.70
N ALA A 386 10.98 7.81 27.93
CA ALA A 386 11.27 6.66 28.78
C ALA A 386 10.00 5.88 29.15
N VAL A 387 8.90 6.59 29.49
CA VAL A 387 7.61 5.96 29.80
C VAL A 387 6.98 5.37 28.54
N LYS A 388 7.01 6.08 27.41
CA LYS A 388 6.56 5.54 26.11
C LYS A 388 7.28 4.25 25.74
N ASP A 389 8.59 4.17 25.98
CA ASP A 389 9.40 3.00 25.68
C ASP A 389 9.02 1.81 26.57
N GLU A 390 8.91 2.02 27.89
CA GLU A 390 8.47 0.99 28.83
C GLU A 390 7.09 0.43 28.47
N ARG A 391 6.12 1.32 28.22
CA ARG A 391 4.75 0.93 27.82
C ARG A 391 4.74 0.17 26.50
N LEU A 392 5.51 0.62 25.52
CA LEU A 392 5.62 -0.07 24.23
C LEU A 392 6.15 -1.49 24.40
N GLN A 393 7.22 -1.67 25.17
CA GLN A 393 7.83 -2.98 25.40
C GLN A 393 6.84 -3.95 26.09
N ARG A 394 6.08 -3.48 27.08
CA ARG A 394 5.07 -4.29 27.77
C ARG A 394 3.91 -4.68 26.86
N LEU A 395 3.40 -3.73 26.08
CA LEU A 395 2.35 -4.01 25.10
C LEU A 395 2.83 -5.01 24.04
N GLN A 396 4.06 -4.83 23.52
CA GLN A 396 4.66 -5.75 22.56
C GLN A 396 4.88 -7.14 23.14
N ALA A 397 5.29 -7.26 24.41
CA ALA A 397 5.43 -8.55 25.06
C ALA A 397 4.11 -9.33 25.06
N LEU A 398 3.00 -8.67 25.45
CA LEU A 398 1.66 -9.27 25.45
C LEU A 398 1.19 -9.65 24.04
N ILE A 399 1.31 -8.75 23.05
CA ILE A 399 0.92 -9.06 21.66
C ILE A 399 1.76 -10.20 21.09
N ASN A 400 3.06 -10.25 21.39
CA ASN A 400 3.94 -11.33 20.93
C ASN A 400 3.58 -12.69 21.54
N GLU A 401 3.11 -12.70 22.79
CA GLU A 401 2.57 -13.92 23.44
C GLU A 401 1.32 -14.40 22.70
N GLN A 402 0.32 -13.53 22.51
CA GLN A 402 -0.92 -13.86 21.79
C GLN A 402 -0.67 -14.31 20.35
N GLN A 403 0.25 -13.65 19.64
CA GLN A 403 0.63 -14.03 18.28
C GLN A 403 1.30 -15.42 18.25
N LYS A 404 2.17 -15.73 19.22
CA LYS A 404 2.79 -17.06 19.32
C LYS A 404 1.73 -18.13 19.56
N ASP A 405 0.79 -17.89 20.46
CA ASP A 405 -0.31 -18.81 20.76
C ASP A 405 -1.19 -19.05 19.54
N PHE A 406 -1.54 -17.98 18.80
CA PHE A 406 -2.31 -18.07 17.57
C PHE A 406 -1.62 -18.94 16.50
N ILE A 407 -0.32 -18.71 16.26
CA ILE A 407 0.46 -19.46 15.28
C ILE A 407 0.70 -20.90 15.75
N ALA A 408 0.96 -21.13 17.04
CA ALA A 408 1.12 -22.46 17.62
C ALA A 408 -0.17 -23.29 17.49
N GLY A 409 -1.34 -22.67 17.70
CA GLY A 409 -2.65 -23.27 17.47
C GLY A 409 -2.96 -23.65 16.02
N MET A 410 -2.09 -23.30 15.07
CA MET A 410 -2.19 -23.77 13.69
C MET A 410 -1.56 -25.14 13.45
N VAL A 411 -0.63 -25.58 14.30
CA VAL A 411 0.06 -26.86 14.12
C VAL A 411 -0.94 -28.02 14.16
N GLY A 412 -0.84 -28.92 13.19
CA GLY A 412 -1.75 -30.05 12.99
C GLY A 412 -3.02 -29.73 12.20
N ARG A 413 -3.33 -28.45 11.93
CA ARG A 413 -4.50 -28.06 11.14
C ARG A 413 -4.19 -28.11 9.64
N THR A 414 -5.19 -28.47 8.86
CA THR A 414 -5.20 -28.28 7.40
C THR A 414 -5.62 -26.85 7.07
N VAL A 415 -4.81 -26.16 6.26
CA VAL A 415 -4.98 -24.75 5.93
C VAL A 415 -4.92 -24.56 4.42
N SER A 416 -5.97 -23.96 3.86
CA SER A 416 -6.00 -23.54 2.46
C SER A 416 -4.96 -22.44 2.22
N THR A 417 -4.01 -22.69 1.32
CA THR A 417 -2.83 -21.85 1.12
C THR A 417 -2.68 -21.44 -0.33
N LEU A 418 -2.68 -20.13 -0.60
CA LEU A 418 -2.40 -19.57 -1.92
C LEU A 418 -0.90 -19.52 -2.14
N ILE A 419 -0.35 -20.23 -3.12
CA ILE A 419 1.08 -20.21 -3.45
C ILE A 419 1.42 -18.93 -4.21
N GLU A 420 2.31 -18.10 -3.67
CA GLU A 420 2.56 -16.75 -4.21
C GLU A 420 3.88 -16.65 -4.98
N LYS A 421 4.93 -17.31 -4.49
CA LYS A 421 6.30 -17.11 -5.00
C LYS A 421 7.26 -18.25 -4.63
N PRO A 422 8.43 -18.32 -5.28
CA PRO A 422 9.54 -19.16 -4.83
C PRO A 422 9.97 -18.81 -3.40
N GLY A 423 10.44 -19.82 -2.67
CA GLY A 423 11.02 -19.65 -1.34
C GLY A 423 12.45 -19.14 -1.38
N ARG A 424 12.97 -18.78 -0.20
CA ARG A 424 14.36 -18.29 -0.06
C ARG A 424 15.40 -19.40 -0.19
N ARG A 425 15.02 -20.65 0.09
CA ARG A 425 15.90 -21.82 0.01
C ARG A 425 15.53 -22.67 -1.21
N PRO A 426 16.48 -23.46 -1.74
CA PRO A 426 16.18 -24.45 -2.77
C PRO A 426 15.01 -25.36 -2.36
N HIS A 427 14.21 -25.78 -3.33
CA HIS A 427 13.06 -26.67 -3.15
C HIS A 427 11.96 -26.16 -2.23
N GLN A 428 11.81 -24.83 -2.13
CA GLN A 428 10.74 -24.22 -1.37
C GLN A 428 9.88 -23.31 -2.23
N LYS A 429 8.59 -23.31 -1.92
CA LYS A 429 7.66 -22.25 -2.30
C LYS A 429 7.07 -21.61 -1.05
N VAL A 430 6.63 -20.37 -1.18
CA VAL A 430 5.94 -19.65 -0.11
C VAL A 430 4.55 -19.33 -0.60
N GLY A 431 3.57 -19.82 0.15
CA GLY A 431 2.19 -19.39 0.04
C GLY A 431 1.75 -18.55 1.24
N ARG A 432 0.47 -18.19 1.23
CA ARG A 432 -0.17 -17.40 2.29
C ARG A 432 -1.43 -18.07 2.80
N SER A 433 -1.51 -18.20 4.12
CA SER A 433 -2.68 -18.70 4.82
C SER A 433 -3.87 -17.74 4.69
N PRO A 434 -5.09 -18.16 5.08
CA PRO A 434 -6.24 -17.27 5.15
C PRO A 434 -6.02 -16.09 6.12
N TRP A 435 -5.11 -16.21 7.09
CA TRP A 435 -4.81 -15.18 8.10
C TRP A 435 -3.48 -14.42 7.88
N LEU A 436 -2.97 -14.42 6.65
CA LEU A 436 -1.75 -13.73 6.20
C LEU A 436 -0.40 -14.32 6.66
N GLN A 437 -0.37 -15.43 7.40
CA GLN A 437 0.91 -16.08 7.75
C GLN A 437 1.56 -16.64 6.48
N PRO A 438 2.87 -16.40 6.28
CA PRO A 438 3.64 -17.11 5.26
C PRO A 438 3.67 -18.61 5.57
N VAL A 439 3.34 -19.43 4.58
CA VAL A 439 3.37 -20.89 4.68
C VAL A 439 4.43 -21.41 3.72
N ILE A 440 5.47 -22.04 4.26
CA ILE A 440 6.57 -22.63 3.52
C ILE A 440 6.18 -24.07 3.20
N VAL A 441 6.20 -24.41 1.91
CA VAL A 441 5.88 -25.73 1.37
C VAL A 441 7.00 -26.21 0.43
N ASP A 442 7.03 -27.51 0.16
CA ASP A 442 7.87 -28.11 -0.87
C ASP A 442 7.54 -27.54 -2.26
N ASP A 443 8.55 -27.37 -3.12
CA ASP A 443 8.33 -26.79 -4.45
C ASP A 443 7.46 -27.65 -5.38
N LYS A 444 7.21 -28.93 -5.04
CA LYS A 444 6.31 -29.83 -5.78
C LYS A 444 4.86 -29.76 -5.32
N ALA A 445 4.56 -29.05 -4.23
CA ALA A 445 3.22 -29.05 -3.63
C ALA A 445 2.14 -28.35 -4.49
N GLY A 446 2.53 -27.43 -5.38
CA GLY A 446 1.61 -26.70 -6.26
C GLY A 446 2.31 -25.61 -7.09
N GLY A 447 1.67 -25.12 -8.13
CA GLY A 447 2.10 -23.99 -8.95
C GLY A 447 1.87 -22.64 -8.28
N ILE A 448 2.56 -21.59 -8.73
CA ILE A 448 2.27 -20.22 -8.30
C ILE A 448 0.86 -19.86 -8.78
N GLY A 449 0.02 -19.37 -7.88
CA GLY A 449 -1.40 -19.08 -8.11
C GLY A 449 -2.33 -20.22 -7.70
N ASP A 450 -1.82 -21.42 -7.40
CA ASP A 450 -2.65 -22.50 -6.89
C ASP A 450 -3.06 -22.24 -5.44
N ILE A 451 -4.27 -22.65 -5.10
CA ILE A 451 -4.75 -22.71 -3.72
C ILE A 451 -4.80 -24.18 -3.35
N ILE A 452 -3.91 -24.59 -2.45
CA ILE A 452 -3.76 -25.99 -2.03
C ILE A 452 -4.02 -26.13 -0.54
N ASP A 453 -4.56 -27.26 -0.13
CA ASP A 453 -4.71 -27.59 1.28
C ASP A 453 -3.42 -28.23 1.79
N VAL A 454 -2.88 -27.67 2.87
CA VAL A 454 -1.61 -28.12 3.46
C VAL A 454 -1.77 -28.31 4.96
N ARG A 455 -1.17 -29.37 5.50
CA ARG A 455 -1.12 -29.62 6.94
C ARG A 455 0.05 -28.88 7.55
N ILE A 456 -0.21 -28.00 8.51
CA ILE A 456 0.85 -27.29 9.23
C ILE A 456 1.58 -28.26 10.16
N THR A 457 2.89 -28.40 9.98
CA THR A 457 3.71 -29.36 10.75
C THR A 457 4.46 -28.69 11.89
N LYS A 458 4.87 -27.43 11.73
CA LYS A 458 5.56 -26.66 12.77
C LYS A 458 5.52 -25.15 12.51
N THR A 459 5.88 -24.40 13.54
CA THR A 459 6.05 -22.95 13.49
C THR A 459 7.53 -22.58 13.35
N GLY A 460 7.79 -21.49 12.64
CA GLY A 460 9.04 -20.72 12.73
C GLY A 460 8.78 -19.40 13.45
N GLN A 461 9.75 -18.48 13.41
CA GLN A 461 9.61 -17.19 14.10
C GLN A 461 8.39 -16.37 13.60
N ASN A 462 8.17 -16.31 12.28
CA ASN A 462 7.08 -15.53 11.66
C ASN A 462 6.48 -16.26 10.44
N SER A 463 6.57 -17.59 10.41
CA SER A 463 6.21 -18.42 9.26
C SER A 463 5.76 -19.79 9.72
N LEU A 464 4.94 -20.44 8.91
CA LEU A 464 4.50 -21.81 9.11
C LEU A 464 5.26 -22.72 8.14
N PHE A 465 5.52 -23.96 8.56
CA PHE A 465 5.98 -25.01 7.68
C PHE A 465 4.87 -26.02 7.52
N ALA A 466 4.66 -26.48 6.30
CA ALA A 466 3.56 -27.37 5.99
C ALA A 466 3.98 -28.43 4.95
N GLU A 467 3.20 -29.51 4.93
CA GLU A 467 3.25 -30.54 3.90
C GLU A 467 1.89 -30.62 3.21
N LEU A 468 1.85 -31.19 2.00
CA LEU A 468 0.59 -31.39 1.29
C LEU A 468 -0.34 -32.29 2.13
N ALA A 469 -1.60 -31.86 2.31
CA ALA A 469 -2.55 -32.50 3.21
C ALA A 469 -3.07 -33.85 2.70
#